data_AF-A0A6C2YNT8-F1
#
_entry.id   AF-A0A6C2YNT8-F1
#
_cell.length_a   1.000
_cell.length_b   1.000
_cell.length_c   1.000
_cell.angle_alpha   90.00
_cell.angle_beta   90.00
_cell.angle_gamma   90.00
#
_symmetry.space_group_name_H-M   'P 1'
#
loop_
_entity.id
_entity.type
_entity.pdbx_description
1 polymer ?
#
loop_
_entity_poly.entity_id
_entity_poly.type
_entity_poly.pdbx_seq_one_letter_code
_entity_poly.pdbx_strand_id
1 'polypeptide(L)'
;MRLKWIFAFSTIVLAGIALAGPSTVGGPTFQGESLTVDLPVSEHIRNIGSRVDGAGMCVNSSLEMAARWAGMEDWRGFRDWSAQWPGGSYPGKVDEQIAAYAKLKGLEPPRYVQYEGKDPAPILALADKTGRMASVTYGRSPRYGGTIYHMVCCPKFGSKSAAILDNNFPGNYEWMSPDEAVSRIKHATGQGWVHVWLTPPPPPPPTN
;
A
#
# COMPACT_ATOMS: atom_id res chain seq x y z
N MET A 1 -14.84 -59.91 35.17
CA MET A 1 -15.13 -58.81 34.21
C MET A 1 -14.02 -57.77 34.36
N ARG A 2 -13.11 -57.63 33.38
CA ARG A 2 -11.97 -56.69 33.44
C ARG A 2 -12.29 -55.47 32.57
N LEU A 3 -12.42 -54.29 33.17
CA LEU A 3 -12.68 -53.03 32.47
C LEU A 3 -11.34 -52.39 32.07
N LYS A 4 -11.07 -52.31 30.76
CA LYS A 4 -9.90 -51.62 30.20
C LYS A 4 -10.22 -50.13 30.04
N TRP A 5 -9.46 -49.27 30.71
CA TRP A 5 -9.50 -47.82 30.49
C TRP A 5 -8.58 -47.47 29.33
N ILE A 6 -9.13 -46.87 28.27
CA ILE A 6 -8.35 -46.31 27.17
C ILE A 6 -8.26 -44.80 27.44
N PHE A 7 -7.07 -44.32 27.75
CA PHE A 7 -6.77 -42.88 27.78
C PHE A 7 -6.53 -42.41 26.34
N ALA A 8 -7.48 -41.63 25.79
CA ALA A 8 -7.27 -40.90 24.56
C ALA A 8 -6.54 -39.59 24.89
N PHE A 9 -5.28 -39.46 24.47
CA PHE A 9 -4.57 -38.19 24.44
C PHE A 9 -5.07 -37.39 23.24
N SER A 10 -5.93 -36.40 23.48
CA SER A 10 -6.27 -35.40 22.47
C SER A 10 -5.14 -34.38 22.39
N THR A 11 -4.36 -34.43 21.31
CA THR A 11 -3.42 -33.37 20.96
C THR A 11 -4.23 -32.16 20.47
N ILE A 12 -4.31 -31.11 21.30
CA ILE A 12 -4.84 -29.81 20.87
C ILE A 12 -3.79 -29.18 19.96
N VAL A 13 -4.08 -29.13 18.66
CA VAL A 13 -3.34 -28.30 17.70
C VAL A 13 -3.82 -26.87 17.91
N LEU A 14 -3.04 -26.09 18.67
CA LEU A 14 -3.19 -24.63 18.73
C LEU A 14 -2.80 -24.07 17.36
N ALA A 15 -3.80 -23.81 16.51
CA ALA A 15 -3.63 -22.95 15.35
C ALA A 15 -3.26 -21.56 15.86
N GLY A 16 -1.97 -21.23 15.78
CA GLY A 16 -1.47 -19.90 16.13
C GLY A 16 -2.12 -18.86 15.22
N ILE A 17 -3.08 -18.11 15.76
CA ILE A 17 -3.50 -16.85 15.15
C ILE A 17 -2.29 -15.95 15.23
N ALA A 18 -1.61 -15.72 14.11
CA ALA A 18 -0.59 -14.68 14.00
C ALA A 18 -1.28 -13.33 14.26
N LEU A 19 -1.27 -12.92 15.53
CA LEU A 19 -1.64 -11.58 15.94
C LEU A 19 -0.68 -10.63 15.23
N ALA A 20 -1.25 -9.68 14.49
CA ALA A 20 -0.47 -8.59 13.91
C ALA A 20 0.32 -7.92 15.05
N GLY A 21 1.60 -7.66 14.82
CA GLY A 21 2.43 -6.86 15.69
C GLY A 21 1.88 -5.44 15.85
N PRO A 22 2.37 -4.71 16.85
CA PRO A 22 1.87 -3.37 17.16
C PRO A 22 2.15 -2.39 16.03
N SER A 23 1.23 -1.44 15.83
CA SER A 23 1.43 -0.25 15.01
C SER A 23 0.93 0.99 15.74
N THR A 24 1.41 2.16 15.35
CA THR A 24 1.06 3.45 15.96
C THR A 24 0.66 4.45 14.88
N VAL A 25 -0.51 5.07 15.03
CA VAL A 25 -0.93 6.17 14.16
C VAL A 25 -0.35 7.48 14.68
N GLY A 26 0.26 8.27 13.80
CA GLY A 26 0.90 9.54 14.14
C GLY A 26 1.19 10.43 12.94
N GLY A 27 2.09 11.38 13.15
CA GLY A 27 2.53 12.36 12.14
C GLY A 27 3.68 11.86 11.25
N PRO A 28 4.37 12.77 10.54
CA PRO A 28 5.43 12.43 9.58
C PRO A 28 6.76 11.97 10.22
N THR A 29 6.82 11.95 11.55
CA THR A 29 8.00 11.50 12.31
C THR A 29 7.63 10.47 13.35
N PHE A 30 8.48 9.46 13.54
CA PHE A 30 8.30 8.42 14.55
C PHE A 30 9.66 7.96 15.08
N GLN A 31 9.84 7.98 16.39
CA GLN A 31 11.07 7.51 17.07
C GLN A 31 12.38 8.07 16.47
N GLY A 32 12.38 9.35 16.08
CA GLY A 32 13.56 10.01 15.49
C GLY A 32 13.78 9.74 13.99
N GLU A 33 12.90 8.97 13.34
CA GLU A 33 12.89 8.81 11.89
C GLU A 33 11.83 9.72 11.24
N SER A 34 12.15 10.20 10.03
CA SER A 34 11.21 10.90 9.14
C SER A 34 10.83 10.03 7.95
N LEU A 35 9.76 10.40 7.26
CA LEU A 35 9.38 9.81 5.98
C LEU A 35 10.49 9.99 4.94
N THR A 36 10.69 8.97 4.10
CA THR A 36 11.55 9.08 2.92
C THR A 36 10.83 9.84 1.82
N VAL A 37 9.52 9.64 1.74
CA VAL A 37 8.61 10.37 0.86
C VAL A 37 7.61 11.16 1.70
N ASP A 38 7.82 12.46 1.80
CA ASP A 38 6.95 13.38 2.53
C ASP A 38 6.08 14.19 1.55
N LEU A 39 5.07 13.53 0.99
CA LEU A 39 4.08 14.20 0.15
C LEU A 39 3.28 15.19 1.03
N PRO A 40 3.16 16.48 0.65
CA PRO A 40 2.41 17.44 1.46
C PRO A 40 0.96 17.00 1.66
N VAL A 41 0.40 17.28 2.84
CA VAL A 41 -0.98 16.88 3.18
C VAL A 41 -2.01 17.47 2.21
N SER A 42 -1.75 18.66 1.65
CA SER A 42 -2.58 19.28 0.61
C SER A 42 -2.62 18.49 -0.70
N GLU A 43 -1.64 17.62 -0.92
CA GLU A 43 -1.54 16.75 -2.09
C GLU A 43 -2.07 15.33 -1.84
N HIS A 44 -2.46 15.02 -0.60
CA HIS A 44 -3.08 13.74 -0.29
C HIS A 44 -4.46 13.63 -0.91
N ILE A 45 -4.73 12.46 -1.49
CA ILE A 45 -6.02 12.14 -2.11
C ILE A 45 -6.81 11.24 -1.17
N ARG A 46 -8.01 11.69 -0.79
CA ARG A 46 -8.98 10.85 -0.11
C ARG A 46 -9.59 9.85 -1.10
N ASN A 47 -9.59 8.58 -0.74
CA ASN A 47 -10.26 7.52 -1.51
C ASN A 47 -11.78 7.75 -1.59
N ILE A 48 -12.38 7.30 -2.69
CA ILE A 48 -13.81 7.40 -3.00
C ILE A 48 -14.31 6.05 -3.53
N GLY A 49 -15.62 5.88 -3.58
CA GLY A 49 -16.24 4.86 -4.42
C GLY A 49 -16.30 5.29 -5.89
N SER A 50 -16.28 4.34 -6.80
CA SER A 50 -16.61 4.55 -8.22
C SER A 50 -18.02 5.15 -8.36
N ARG A 51 -18.23 5.95 -9.41
CA ARG A 51 -19.53 6.53 -9.76
C ARG A 51 -20.51 5.51 -10.36
N VAL A 52 -20.05 4.29 -10.65
CA VAL A 52 -20.84 3.23 -11.28
C VAL A 52 -21.42 2.26 -10.24
N ASP A 53 -20.58 1.75 -9.35
CA ASP A 53 -20.93 0.68 -8.42
C ASP A 53 -20.55 0.97 -6.96
N GLY A 54 -19.97 2.14 -6.69
CA GLY A 54 -19.50 2.52 -5.35
C GLY A 54 -18.26 1.75 -4.87
N ALA A 55 -17.70 0.82 -5.67
CA ALA A 55 -16.53 0.05 -5.28
C ALA A 55 -15.29 0.96 -5.18
N GLY A 56 -14.39 0.65 -4.24
CA GLY A 56 -13.30 1.55 -3.87
C GLY A 56 -12.32 1.86 -5.01
N MET A 57 -11.83 3.10 -5.03
CA MET A 57 -10.80 3.61 -5.94
C MET A 57 -9.43 3.69 -5.27
N CYS A 58 -9.18 2.87 -4.26
CA CYS A 58 -8.00 2.96 -3.41
C CYS A 58 -6.69 2.75 -4.17
N VAL A 59 -6.69 1.84 -5.15
CA VAL A 59 -5.57 1.61 -6.06
C VAL A 59 -5.25 2.91 -6.83
N ASN A 60 -6.21 3.44 -7.58
CA ASN A 60 -5.96 4.65 -8.39
C ASN A 60 -5.66 5.88 -7.52
N SER A 61 -6.23 5.97 -6.31
CA SER A 61 -5.91 7.03 -5.35
C SER A 61 -4.45 6.97 -4.90
N SER A 62 -3.94 5.78 -4.56
CA SER A 62 -2.55 5.58 -4.16
C SER A 62 -1.57 5.79 -5.31
N LEU A 63 -1.92 5.30 -6.51
CA LEU A 63 -1.12 5.51 -7.72
C LEU A 63 -1.02 7.00 -8.07
N GLU A 64 -2.11 7.75 -7.97
CA GLU A 64 -2.08 9.19 -8.25
C GLU A 64 -1.28 9.96 -7.17
N MET A 65 -1.38 9.62 -5.88
CA MET A 65 -0.51 10.22 -4.86
C MET A 65 0.97 9.93 -5.13
N ALA A 66 1.31 8.70 -5.53
CA ALA A 66 2.68 8.36 -5.92
C ALA A 66 3.14 9.10 -7.18
N ALA A 67 2.24 9.36 -8.14
CA ALA A 67 2.53 10.14 -9.34
C ALA A 67 2.79 11.62 -9.00
N ARG A 68 1.98 12.21 -8.12
CA ARG A 68 2.17 13.58 -7.60
C ARG A 68 3.50 13.74 -6.90
N TRP A 69 3.88 12.75 -6.07
CA TRP A 69 5.22 12.73 -5.49
C TRP A 69 6.30 12.75 -6.57
N ALA A 70 6.17 11.95 -7.62
CA ALA A 70 7.14 11.92 -8.72
C ALA A 70 7.08 13.14 -9.67
N GLY A 71 6.31 14.19 -9.34
CA GLY A 71 6.15 15.39 -10.17
C GLY A 71 5.42 15.15 -11.49
N MET A 72 4.65 14.06 -11.60
CA MET A 72 3.92 13.70 -12.81
C MET A 72 2.61 14.48 -12.91
N GLU A 73 2.72 15.79 -13.16
CA GLU A 73 1.57 16.72 -13.17
C GLU A 73 0.48 16.32 -14.19
N ASP A 74 0.87 15.76 -15.33
CA ASP A 74 -0.06 15.25 -16.35
C ASP A 74 -0.95 14.10 -15.87
N TRP A 75 -0.56 13.45 -14.76
CA TRP A 75 -1.27 12.33 -14.15
C TRP A 75 -2.31 12.75 -13.10
N ARG A 76 -2.44 14.06 -12.84
CA ARG A 76 -3.49 14.58 -11.95
C ARG A 76 -4.87 14.30 -12.52
N GLY A 77 -5.75 13.77 -11.66
CA GLY A 77 -7.11 13.38 -12.02
C GLY A 77 -7.23 11.96 -12.57
N PHE A 78 -6.15 11.16 -12.56
CA PHE A 78 -6.19 9.74 -12.95
C PHE A 78 -7.25 8.96 -12.14
N ARG A 79 -7.31 9.16 -10.82
CA ARG A 79 -8.31 8.52 -9.94
C ARG A 79 -9.72 8.88 -10.35
N ASP A 80 -9.99 10.17 -10.54
CA ASP A 80 -11.33 10.68 -10.86
C ASP A 80 -11.80 10.27 -12.26
N TRP A 81 -10.88 10.17 -13.21
CA TRP A 81 -11.14 9.61 -14.51
C TRP A 81 -11.46 8.11 -14.41
N SER A 82 -10.63 7.31 -13.71
CA SER A 82 -10.87 5.87 -13.55
C SER A 82 -12.20 5.57 -12.83
N ALA A 83 -12.69 6.47 -11.99
CA ALA A 83 -13.96 6.34 -11.26
C ALA A 83 -15.22 6.47 -12.13
N GLN A 84 -15.08 6.68 -13.45
CA GLN A 84 -16.18 6.60 -14.43
C GLN A 84 -16.54 5.15 -14.82
N TRP A 85 -15.75 4.17 -14.39
CA TRP A 85 -15.98 2.73 -14.61
C TRP A 85 -16.12 2.00 -13.28
N PRO A 86 -16.64 0.74 -13.26
CA PRO A 86 -16.69 -0.09 -12.06
C PRO A 86 -15.40 -0.02 -11.24
N GLY A 87 -15.52 0.13 -9.92
CA GLY A 87 -14.38 0.26 -9.03
C GLY A 87 -13.59 -1.04 -8.86
N GLY A 88 -12.66 -1.06 -7.91
CA GLY A 88 -11.79 -2.22 -7.65
C GLY A 88 -10.81 -2.48 -8.81
N SER A 89 -9.52 -2.25 -8.56
CA SER A 89 -8.48 -2.49 -9.55
C SER A 89 -7.59 -3.66 -9.13
N TYR A 90 -7.14 -4.40 -10.14
CA TYR A 90 -6.16 -5.47 -10.06
C TYR A 90 -5.07 -5.17 -11.10
N PRO A 91 -3.90 -5.84 -11.05
CA PRO A 91 -2.74 -5.49 -11.87
C PRO A 91 -3.05 -5.29 -13.36
N GLY A 92 -3.71 -6.24 -14.02
CA GLY A 92 -4.08 -6.11 -15.44
C GLY A 92 -5.00 -4.92 -15.74
N LYS A 93 -6.00 -4.66 -14.88
CA LYS A 93 -6.87 -3.48 -15.03
C LYS A 93 -6.10 -2.16 -14.83
N VAL A 94 -5.09 -2.15 -13.95
CA VAL A 94 -4.19 -0.99 -13.80
C VAL A 94 -3.42 -0.74 -15.10
N ASP A 95 -2.87 -1.79 -15.72
CA ASP A 95 -2.14 -1.65 -16.99
C ASP A 95 -3.03 -1.03 -18.08
N GLU A 96 -4.27 -1.53 -18.21
CA GLU A 96 -5.28 -1.01 -19.15
C GLU A 96 -5.63 0.46 -18.87
N GLN A 97 -5.87 0.80 -17.59
CA GLN A 97 -6.22 2.16 -17.18
C GLN A 97 -5.08 3.15 -17.42
N ILE A 98 -3.84 2.76 -17.12
CA ILE A 98 -2.65 3.60 -17.37
C ILE A 98 -2.51 3.87 -18.87
N ALA A 99 -2.60 2.83 -19.70
CA ALA A 99 -2.49 2.97 -21.16
C ALA A 99 -3.61 3.85 -21.74
N ALA A 100 -4.85 3.65 -21.29
CA ALA A 100 -6.00 4.42 -21.74
C ALA A 100 -5.94 5.89 -21.29
N TYR A 101 -5.48 6.16 -20.06
CA TYR A 101 -5.32 7.53 -19.57
C TYR A 101 -4.19 8.27 -20.29
N ALA A 102 -3.06 7.60 -20.53
CA ALA A 102 -1.95 8.16 -21.32
C ALA A 102 -2.41 8.50 -22.74
N LYS A 103 -3.12 7.58 -23.40
CA LYS A 103 -3.70 7.81 -24.73
C LYS A 103 -4.68 8.99 -24.75
N LEU A 104 -5.55 9.11 -23.75
CA LEU A 104 -6.48 10.25 -23.63
C LEU A 104 -5.73 11.58 -23.55
N LYS A 105 -4.59 11.60 -22.87
CA LYS A 105 -3.74 12.79 -22.70
C LYS A 105 -2.78 13.04 -23.86
N GLY A 106 -2.71 12.14 -24.84
CA GLY A 106 -1.74 12.21 -25.93
C GLY A 106 -0.29 11.99 -25.45
N LEU A 107 -0.11 11.18 -24.41
CA LEU A 107 1.17 10.89 -23.78
C LEU A 107 1.56 9.43 -24.00
N GLU A 108 2.87 9.17 -23.92
CA GLU A 108 3.37 7.81 -23.75
C GLU A 108 3.09 7.32 -22.31
N PRO A 109 2.68 6.04 -22.12
CA PRO A 109 2.55 5.48 -20.79
C PRO A 109 3.86 5.54 -20.00
N PRO A 110 3.86 6.09 -18.77
CA PRO A 110 5.02 6.06 -17.89
C PRO A 110 5.45 4.63 -17.62
N ARG A 111 6.75 4.46 -17.37
CA ARG A 111 7.27 3.17 -16.94
C ARG A 111 6.94 2.95 -15.46
N TYR A 112 6.53 1.75 -15.11
CA TYR A 112 6.28 1.31 -13.75
C TYR A 112 6.69 -0.16 -13.57
N VAL A 113 6.70 -0.62 -12.33
CA VAL A 113 6.81 -2.04 -11.98
C VAL A 113 5.57 -2.44 -11.18
N GLN A 114 5.04 -3.62 -11.48
CA GLN A 114 4.08 -4.33 -10.62
C GLN A 114 4.74 -5.62 -10.14
N TYR A 115 4.90 -5.77 -8.83
CA TYR A 115 5.35 -6.99 -8.20
C TYR A 115 4.16 -7.67 -7.52
N GLU A 116 3.99 -8.97 -7.77
CA GLU A 116 3.05 -9.84 -7.06
C GLU A 116 3.83 -11.03 -6.51
N GLY A 117 3.82 -11.21 -5.18
CA GLY A 117 4.51 -12.36 -4.61
C GLY A 117 4.60 -12.37 -3.09
N LYS A 118 5.26 -13.41 -2.58
CA LYS A 118 5.33 -13.71 -1.14
C LYS A 118 6.33 -12.86 -0.38
N ASP A 119 7.29 -12.25 -1.06
CA ASP A 119 8.35 -11.45 -0.44
C ASP A 119 8.43 -10.04 -1.04
N PRO A 120 7.59 -9.10 -0.59
CA PRO A 120 7.61 -7.73 -1.09
C PRO A 120 8.77 -6.88 -0.52
N ALA A 121 9.50 -7.37 0.49
CA ALA A 121 10.49 -6.56 1.19
C ALA A 121 11.61 -6.00 0.28
N PRO A 122 12.19 -6.78 -0.67
CA PRO A 122 13.26 -6.27 -1.52
C PRO A 122 12.84 -5.10 -2.42
N ILE A 123 11.63 -5.15 -3.01
CA ILE A 123 11.14 -4.06 -3.87
C ILE A 123 10.78 -2.82 -3.05
N LEU A 124 10.24 -2.99 -1.83
CA LEU A 124 9.94 -1.88 -0.93
C LEU A 124 11.21 -1.16 -0.45
N ALA A 125 12.22 -1.92 -0.04
CA ALA A 125 13.52 -1.37 0.35
C ALA A 125 14.19 -0.61 -0.81
N LEU A 126 14.05 -1.11 -2.05
CA LEU A 126 14.58 -0.41 -3.22
C LEU A 126 13.80 0.87 -3.54
N ALA A 127 12.47 0.84 -3.40
CA ALA A 127 11.63 2.03 -3.57
C ALA A 127 12.03 3.12 -2.55
N ASP A 128 12.14 2.76 -1.27
CA ASP A 128 12.60 3.65 -0.19
C ASP A 128 14.00 4.21 -0.48
N LYS A 129 14.98 3.35 -0.74
CA LYS A 129 16.36 3.75 -1.06
C LYS A 129 16.46 4.73 -2.23
N THR A 130 15.53 4.64 -3.18
CA THR A 130 15.51 5.49 -4.37
C THR A 130 14.49 6.61 -4.31
N GLY A 131 13.94 6.92 -3.13
CA GLY A 131 13.03 8.03 -2.91
C GLY A 131 11.68 7.89 -3.61
N ARG A 132 11.25 6.67 -3.97
CA ARG A 132 10.00 6.42 -4.69
C ARG A 132 8.89 5.97 -3.74
N MET A 133 7.70 6.53 -3.92
CA MET A 133 6.52 6.10 -3.19
C MET A 133 6.00 4.78 -3.77
N ALA A 134 6.04 3.72 -2.97
CA ALA A 134 5.39 2.46 -3.33
C ALA A 134 3.90 2.53 -3.02
N SER A 135 3.07 1.97 -3.88
CA SER A 135 1.65 1.66 -3.60
C SER A 135 1.53 0.16 -3.33
N VAL A 136 0.95 -0.22 -2.20
CA VAL A 136 0.99 -1.59 -1.69
C VAL A 136 -0.39 -2.08 -1.31
N THR A 137 -0.67 -3.36 -1.53
CA THR A 137 -1.80 -4.02 -0.86
C THR A 137 -1.64 -3.91 0.65
N TYR A 138 -2.75 -3.83 1.36
CA TYR A 138 -2.76 -3.72 2.81
C TYR A 138 -3.97 -4.45 3.37
N GLY A 139 -3.70 -5.46 4.18
CA GLY A 139 -4.69 -6.43 4.64
C GLY A 139 -5.26 -6.17 6.03
N ARG A 140 -4.59 -5.37 6.86
CA ARG A 140 -4.99 -5.17 8.26
C ARG A 140 -4.47 -3.85 8.79
N SER A 141 -5.27 -3.16 9.58
CA SER A 141 -4.86 -1.99 10.37
C SER A 141 -5.80 -1.83 11.58
N PRO A 142 -5.33 -1.30 12.72
CA PRO A 142 -6.17 -1.00 13.88
C PRO A 142 -7.32 -0.03 13.57
N ARG A 143 -7.24 0.68 12.43
CA ARG A 143 -8.31 1.56 11.94
C ARG A 143 -9.52 0.82 11.37
N TYR A 144 -9.42 -0.49 11.20
CA TYR A 144 -10.48 -1.34 10.65
C TYR A 144 -10.75 -2.54 11.57
N GLY A 145 -11.99 -2.99 11.62
CA GLY A 145 -12.42 -4.10 12.47
C GLY A 145 -12.07 -5.50 11.95
N GLY A 146 -11.29 -5.64 10.88
CA GLY A 146 -11.02 -6.93 10.24
C GLY A 146 -10.06 -6.83 9.05
N THR A 147 -9.99 -7.92 8.28
CA THR A 147 -9.23 -7.97 7.03
C THR A 147 -9.82 -7.01 6.01
N ILE A 148 -8.96 -6.26 5.32
CA ILE A 148 -9.34 -5.29 4.30
C ILE A 148 -8.70 -5.62 2.96
N TYR A 149 -9.41 -5.34 1.87
CA TYR A 149 -8.88 -5.39 0.51
C TYR A 149 -8.62 -3.95 0.07
N HIS A 150 -7.41 -3.47 0.37
CA HIS A 150 -7.07 -2.06 0.21
C HIS A 150 -5.69 -1.89 -0.40
N MET A 151 -5.51 -0.83 -1.18
CA MET A 151 -4.19 -0.37 -1.60
C MET A 151 -3.90 1.01 -1.02
N VAL A 152 -2.72 1.15 -0.43
CA VAL A 152 -2.24 2.33 0.32
C VAL A 152 -0.86 2.72 -0.17
N CYS A 153 -0.36 3.89 0.23
CA CYS A 153 1.02 4.29 -0.03
C CYS A 153 1.95 3.84 1.10
N CYS A 154 3.17 3.47 0.77
CA CYS A 154 4.27 3.19 1.69
C CYS A 154 5.35 4.27 1.52
N PRO A 155 5.22 5.43 2.22
CA PRO A 155 6.19 6.53 2.12
C PRO A 155 7.54 6.26 2.80
N LYS A 156 7.65 5.17 3.58
CA LYS A 156 8.90 4.75 4.20
C LYS A 156 8.94 3.25 4.39
N PHE A 157 10.05 2.64 4.02
CA PHE A 157 10.38 1.24 4.33
C PHE A 157 11.88 1.12 4.66
N GLY A 158 12.24 1.61 5.86
CA GLY A 158 13.62 1.63 6.33
C GLY A 158 14.01 0.37 7.10
N SER A 159 15.23 0.37 7.67
CA SER A 159 15.74 -0.76 8.46
C SER A 159 15.11 -0.88 9.86
N LYS A 160 14.58 0.23 10.41
CA LYS A 160 14.02 0.30 11.76
C LYS A 160 12.49 0.42 11.77
N SER A 161 11.94 1.25 10.88
CA SER A 161 10.50 1.48 10.78
C SER A 161 10.02 1.53 9.34
N ALA A 162 8.76 1.19 9.17
CA ALA A 162 7.97 1.40 7.97
C ALA A 162 6.76 2.28 8.30
N ALA A 163 6.32 3.07 7.32
CA ALA A 163 5.15 3.92 7.43
C ALA A 163 4.16 3.62 6.31
N ILE A 164 2.88 3.63 6.66
CA ILE A 164 1.76 3.47 5.75
C ILE A 164 0.90 4.73 5.74
N LEU A 165 0.71 5.31 4.56
CA LEU A 165 -0.23 6.40 4.28
C LEU A 165 -1.48 5.79 3.63
N ASP A 166 -2.54 5.70 4.42
CA ASP A 166 -3.82 5.18 3.98
C ASP A 166 -4.68 6.32 3.41
N ASN A 167 -5.07 6.19 2.15
CA ASN A 167 -5.91 7.16 1.44
C ASN A 167 -7.34 7.31 2.01
N ASN A 168 -7.81 6.44 2.91
CA ASN A 168 -9.04 6.70 3.68
C ASN A 168 -8.82 7.71 4.82
N PHE A 169 -7.56 7.90 5.25
CA PHE A 169 -7.17 8.78 6.36
C PHE A 169 -6.00 9.71 6.00
N PRO A 170 -6.16 10.63 5.03
CA PRO A 170 -5.15 11.60 4.67
C PRO A 170 -4.55 12.33 5.89
N GLY A 171 -3.24 12.59 5.84
CA GLY A 171 -2.53 13.37 6.86
C GLY A 171 -2.15 12.57 8.10
N ASN A 172 -2.45 11.28 8.14
CA ASN A 172 -2.09 10.39 9.24
C ASN A 172 -1.27 9.21 8.71
N TYR A 173 -0.20 8.89 9.43
CA TYR A 173 0.71 7.81 9.08
C TYR A 173 0.63 6.71 10.12
N GLU A 174 0.59 5.48 9.65
CA GLU A 174 0.64 4.31 10.50
C GLU A 174 2.04 3.71 10.49
N TRP A 175 2.72 3.83 11.62
CA TRP A 175 4.10 3.41 11.82
C TRP A 175 4.16 2.02 12.46
N MET A 176 5.10 1.19 11.99
CA MET A 176 5.33 -0.17 12.49
C MET A 176 6.75 -0.66 12.16
N SER A 177 7.12 -1.85 12.62
CA SER A 177 8.35 -2.49 12.15
C SER A 177 8.23 -2.92 10.67
N PRO A 178 9.34 -3.03 9.92
CA PRO A 178 9.31 -3.50 8.54
C PRO A 178 8.67 -4.89 8.39
N ASP A 179 8.94 -5.81 9.32
CA ASP A 179 8.35 -7.15 9.32
C ASP A 179 6.83 -7.11 9.48
N GLU A 180 6.33 -6.21 10.34
CA GLU A 180 4.90 -6.03 10.53
C GLU A 180 4.24 -5.42 9.29
N ALA A 181 4.88 -4.44 8.66
CA ALA A 181 4.41 -3.90 7.39
C ALA A 181 4.33 -4.99 6.30
N VAL A 182 5.36 -5.82 6.15
CA VAL A 182 5.38 -6.95 5.21
C VAL A 182 4.27 -7.95 5.52
N SER A 183 4.05 -8.28 6.80
CA SER A 183 2.96 -9.15 7.25
C SER A 183 1.60 -8.65 6.78
N ARG A 184 1.34 -7.34 6.94
CA ARG A 184 0.08 -6.70 6.54
C ARG A 184 -0.04 -6.53 5.02
N ILE A 185 1.06 -6.30 4.31
CA ILE A 185 1.08 -6.14 2.86
C ILE A 185 0.74 -7.45 2.14
N LYS A 186 1.20 -8.59 2.67
CA LYS A 186 0.93 -9.92 2.11
C LYS A 186 -0.56 -10.32 2.10
N HIS A 187 -1.44 -9.52 2.70
CA HIS A 187 -2.87 -9.74 2.69
C HIS A 187 -3.27 -11.15 3.24
N ALA A 188 -4.56 -11.49 3.30
CA ALA A 188 -4.99 -12.82 3.74
C ALA A 188 -4.59 -13.95 2.77
N THR A 189 -4.16 -13.61 1.56
CA THR A 189 -3.74 -14.54 0.51
C THR A 189 -2.27 -14.98 0.63
N GLY A 190 -1.49 -14.34 1.52
CA GLY A 190 -0.06 -14.61 1.69
C GLY A 190 0.84 -14.03 0.59
N GLN A 191 0.30 -13.17 -0.26
CA GLN A 191 1.00 -12.48 -1.36
C GLN A 191 0.72 -10.99 -1.31
N GLY A 192 1.77 -10.18 -1.47
CA GLY A 192 1.67 -8.74 -1.59
C GLY A 192 1.69 -8.30 -3.05
N TRP A 193 0.97 -7.23 -3.35
CA TRP A 193 1.10 -6.49 -4.61
C TRP A 193 1.72 -5.12 -4.33
N VAL A 194 2.77 -4.79 -5.08
CA VAL A 194 3.50 -3.53 -5.00
C VAL A 194 3.56 -2.89 -6.38
N HIS A 195 3.11 -1.65 -6.48
CA HIS A 195 3.25 -0.81 -7.68
C HIS A 195 4.20 0.35 -7.40
N VAL A 196 5.13 0.61 -8.31
CA VAL A 196 6.08 1.74 -8.22
C VAL A 196 6.23 2.40 -9.59
N TRP A 197 6.03 3.73 -9.65
CA TRP A 197 6.40 4.53 -10.83
C TRP A 197 7.93 4.56 -10.99
N LEU A 198 8.44 4.29 -12.19
CA LEU A 198 9.88 4.34 -12.45
C LEU A 198 10.39 5.74 -12.79
N THR A 199 9.48 6.72 -12.92
CA THR A 199 9.82 8.15 -12.97
C THR A 199 10.78 8.52 -11.84
N PRO A 200 11.81 9.35 -12.09
CA PRO A 200 12.69 9.84 -11.04
C PRO A 200 11.90 10.52 -9.90
N PRO A 201 12.33 10.37 -8.63
CA PRO A 201 11.72 11.13 -7.54
C PRO A 201 12.08 12.62 -7.65
N PRO A 202 11.42 13.50 -6.86
CA PRO A 202 11.85 14.89 -6.71
C PRO A 202 13.33 14.99 -6.31
N PRO A 203 14.01 16.08 -6.70
CA PRO A 203 15.35 16.34 -6.19
C PRO A 203 15.32 16.43 -4.66
N PRO A 204 16.39 15.99 -3.97
CA PRO A 204 16.47 16.15 -2.53
C PRO A 204 16.39 17.64 -2.15
N PRO A 205 15.84 17.98 -0.97
CA PRO A 205 15.87 19.35 -0.48
C PRO A 205 17.29 19.93 -0.51
N PRO A 206 17.47 21.21 -0.87
CA PRO A 206 18.78 21.85 -0.81
C PRO A 206 19.35 21.77 0.62
N THR A 207 20.61 21.40 0.74
CA THR A 207 21.35 21.49 2.00
C THR A 207 22.05 22.85 2.06
N ASN A 208 21.71 23.68 3.05
CA ASN A 208 22.43 24.92 3.36
C ASN A 208 23.75 24.63 4.07
#